data_AF-A0A2D6E228-F1
#
_entry.id   AF-A0A2D6E228-F1
#
_cell.length_a   1.000
_cell.length_b   1.000
_cell.length_c   1.000
_cell.angle_alpha   90.00
_cell.angle_beta   90.00
_cell.angle_gamma   90.00
#
_symmetry.space_group_name_H-M   'P 1'
#
loop_
_entity.id
_entity.type
_entity.pdbx_description
1 polymer ?
#
loop_
_entity_poly.entity_id
_entity_poly.type
_entity_poly.pdbx_seq_one_letter_code
_entity_poly.pdbx_strand_id
1 'polypeptide(L)'
;MLKNKEITLTQLIHAVLDTGTFGKTMSVMYDEYYDINNSFVHDEHKVEDVEWKYSCVVEELLSLTPDDTSIKDYMIQVRKKEDDLDPEEIIEYIDVCLYNESEDKTYAIDMTAWPELLNMRIEDCSSLDFREVLAHILYEITFYGYTSATVEEKREEILELAGRIDRGEEKLIPWDDLPF
;
A
#
# COMPACT_ATOMS: atom_id res chain seq x y z
N MET A 1 16.41 -4.68 10.41
CA MET A 1 16.07 -6.02 9.87
C MET A 1 14.96 -6.65 10.70
N LEU A 2 13.80 -6.87 10.08
CA LEU A 2 12.63 -7.56 10.65
C LEU A 2 12.80 -9.08 10.75
N LYS A 3 13.90 -9.65 10.27
CA LYS A 3 14.14 -11.10 10.28
C LYS A 3 13.87 -11.69 11.67
N ASN A 4 12.77 -12.44 11.79
CA ASN A 4 12.27 -13.17 12.95
C ASN A 4 11.44 -12.40 13.99
N LYS A 5 10.95 -11.19 13.72
CA LYS A 5 10.02 -10.50 14.63
C LYS A 5 8.64 -10.38 13.98
N GLU A 6 7.68 -11.16 14.48
CA GLU A 6 6.27 -10.98 14.15
C GLU A 6 5.85 -9.60 14.65
N ILE A 7 5.68 -8.65 13.72
CA ILE A 7 5.22 -7.29 14.00
C ILE A 7 3.91 -7.05 13.26
N THR A 8 2.97 -6.36 13.89
CA THR A 8 1.75 -5.90 13.20
C THR A 8 1.95 -4.51 12.60
N LEU A 9 1.04 -4.06 11.72
CA LEU A 9 1.08 -2.70 11.20
C LEU A 9 1.07 -1.64 12.32
N THR A 10 0.18 -1.76 13.30
CA THR A 10 0.13 -0.85 14.46
C THR A 10 1.44 -0.83 15.23
N GLN A 11 2.06 -1.99 15.45
CA GLN A 11 3.34 -2.08 16.14
C GLN A 11 4.49 -1.47 15.32
N LEU A 12 4.46 -1.62 13.99
CA LEU A 12 5.44 -1.00 13.10
C LEU A 12 5.32 0.52 13.12
N ILE A 13 4.09 1.06 13.06
CA ILE A 13 3.82 2.50 13.18
C ILE A 13 4.39 3.04 14.49
N HIS A 14 4.05 2.43 15.63
CA HIS A 14 4.60 2.85 16.92
C HIS A 14 6.13 2.74 16.97
N ALA A 15 6.71 1.65 16.45
CA ALA A 15 8.16 1.49 16.42
C ALA A 15 8.87 2.60 15.62
N VAL A 16 8.27 3.07 14.53
CA VAL A 16 8.82 4.21 13.75
C VAL A 16 8.60 5.53 14.50
N LEU A 17 7.40 5.78 15.05
CA LEU A 17 7.11 7.00 15.81
C LEU A 17 8.01 7.16 17.05
N ASP A 18 8.23 6.08 17.80
CA ASP A 18 9.04 6.08 19.03
C ASP A 18 10.52 6.41 18.78
N THR A 19 11.01 6.20 17.56
CA THR A 19 12.38 6.57 17.17
C THR A 19 12.52 8.05 16.76
N GLY A 20 11.40 8.77 16.60
CA GLY A 20 11.39 10.16 16.13
C GLY A 20 11.84 10.30 14.68
N THR A 21 11.80 9.24 13.87
CA THR A 21 12.28 9.24 12.48
C THR A 21 11.17 9.25 11.44
N PHE A 22 9.93 9.59 11.81
CA PHE A 22 8.80 9.57 10.88
C PHE A 22 9.02 10.47 9.65
N GLY A 23 9.57 11.68 9.83
CA GLY A 23 9.92 12.54 8.69
C GLY A 23 10.92 11.89 7.72
N LYS A 24 11.80 10.99 8.20
CA LYS A 24 12.71 10.22 7.32
C LYS A 24 11.97 9.12 6.55
N THR A 25 10.90 8.56 7.11
CA THR A 25 10.00 7.66 6.37
C THR A 25 9.34 8.41 5.20
N MET A 26 8.97 9.67 5.39
CA MET A 26 8.39 10.50 4.33
C MET A 26 9.40 10.81 3.24
N SER A 27 10.67 11.04 3.61
CA SER A 27 11.74 11.22 2.63
C SER A 27 11.91 9.99 1.73
N VAL A 28 11.85 8.77 2.27
CA VAL A 28 11.88 7.53 1.47
C VAL A 28 10.72 7.51 0.46
N MET A 29 9.49 7.78 0.91
CA MET A 29 8.34 7.82 0.00
C MET A 29 8.50 8.88 -1.09
N TYR A 30 8.98 10.08 -0.73
CA TYR A 30 9.19 11.15 -1.68
C TYR A 30 10.22 10.75 -2.75
N ASP A 31 11.39 10.27 -2.32
CA ASP A 31 12.50 9.91 -3.21
C ASP A 31 12.10 8.78 -4.17
N GLU A 32 11.40 7.75 -3.68
CA GLU A 32 11.05 6.58 -4.49
C GLU A 32 9.85 6.80 -5.41
N TYR A 33 8.80 7.46 -4.93
CA TYR A 33 7.51 7.50 -5.65
C TYR A 33 7.22 8.84 -6.31
N TYR A 34 7.75 9.94 -5.77
CA TYR A 34 7.44 11.30 -6.24
C TYR A 34 8.60 11.96 -6.99
N ASP A 35 9.85 11.65 -6.66
CA ASP A 35 11.04 12.22 -7.31
C ASP A 35 11.39 11.50 -8.62
N ILE A 36 11.32 10.16 -8.65
CA ILE A 36 11.63 9.36 -9.85
C ILE A 36 10.63 9.61 -11.00
N ASN A 37 9.37 9.96 -10.69
CA ASN A 37 8.32 10.20 -11.69
C ASN A 37 8.22 11.66 -12.17
N ASN A 38 9.03 12.59 -11.68
CA ASN A 38 8.99 14.00 -12.11
C ASN A 38 10.39 14.61 -12.27
N SER A 39 10.96 14.47 -13.47
CA SER A 39 12.05 15.34 -13.97
C SER A 39 11.68 16.84 -14.03
N PHE A 40 10.53 17.25 -13.49
CA PHE A 40 10.13 18.65 -13.41
C PHE A 40 9.62 18.98 -12.00
N VAL A 41 10.44 19.75 -11.30
CA VAL A 41 10.15 20.54 -10.09
C VAL A 41 10.32 19.78 -8.75
N HIS A 42 11.54 19.85 -8.19
CA HIS A 42 11.78 19.87 -6.75
C HIS A 42 11.12 21.13 -6.18
N ASP A 43 9.84 21.03 -5.84
CA ASP A 43 9.10 22.06 -5.11
C ASP A 43 9.09 21.63 -3.64
N GLU A 44 9.78 22.38 -2.78
CA GLU A 44 9.81 22.13 -1.34
C GLU A 44 8.40 22.07 -0.72
N HIS A 45 7.42 22.72 -1.33
CA HIS A 45 6.01 22.65 -0.91
C HIS A 45 5.35 21.28 -1.16
N LYS A 46 5.91 20.43 -2.04
CA LYS A 46 5.39 19.07 -2.26
C LYS A 46 5.83 18.09 -1.16
N VAL A 47 7.05 18.25 -0.64
CA VAL A 47 7.56 17.38 0.44
C VAL A 47 6.77 17.61 1.73
N GLU A 48 6.54 18.88 2.09
CA GLU A 48 5.73 19.25 3.27
C GLU A 48 4.28 18.76 3.14
N ASP A 49 3.69 18.83 1.94
CA ASP A 49 2.34 18.32 1.68
C ASP A 49 2.26 16.79 1.78
N VAL A 50 3.27 16.07 1.29
CA VAL A 50 3.38 14.61 1.45
C VAL A 50 3.52 14.24 2.92
N GLU A 51 4.44 14.86 3.66
CA GLU A 51 4.63 14.60 5.09
C GLU A 51 3.36 14.88 5.90
N TRP A 52 2.67 16.00 5.62
CA TRP A 52 1.40 16.32 6.25
C TRP A 52 0.33 15.26 5.98
N LYS A 53 0.12 14.88 4.71
CA LYS A 53 -0.89 13.88 4.33
C LYS A 53 -0.67 12.54 5.02
N TYR A 54 0.55 12.03 5.00
CA TYR A 54 0.86 10.76 5.64
C TYR A 54 0.87 10.85 7.18
N SER A 55 1.12 12.02 7.75
CA SER A 55 0.88 12.24 9.19
C SER A 55 -0.60 12.07 9.52
N CYS A 56 -1.50 12.66 8.71
CA CYS A 56 -2.95 12.47 8.88
C CYS A 56 -3.37 11.01 8.70
N VAL A 57 -2.80 10.29 7.72
CA VAL A 57 -3.03 8.85 7.52
C VAL A 57 -2.67 8.06 8.77
N VAL A 58 -1.49 8.31 9.35
CA VAL A 58 -1.04 7.62 10.56
C VAL A 58 -1.92 7.95 11.76
N GLU A 59 -2.33 9.21 11.92
CA GLU A 59 -3.27 9.60 12.96
C GLU A 59 -4.61 8.88 12.82
N GLU A 60 -5.14 8.77 11.60
CA GLU A 60 -6.37 8.04 11.32
C GLU A 60 -6.20 6.55 11.64
N LEU A 61 -5.16 5.90 11.13
CA LEU A 61 -4.85 4.48 11.40
C LEU A 61 -4.81 4.17 12.90
N LEU A 62 -4.17 5.04 13.69
CA LEU A 62 -4.07 4.88 15.14
C LEU A 62 -5.38 5.19 15.89
N SER A 63 -6.33 5.88 15.24
CA SER A 63 -7.65 6.18 15.81
C SER A 63 -8.71 5.11 15.52
N LEU A 64 -8.47 4.27 14.51
CA LEU A 64 -9.37 3.21 14.10
C LEU A 64 -9.37 2.04 15.11
N THR A 65 -10.51 1.36 15.20
CA THR A 65 -10.61 0.11 15.96
C THR A 65 -10.28 -1.05 15.03
N PRO A 66 -9.30 -1.92 15.35
CA PRO A 66 -8.97 -3.07 14.52
C PRO A 66 -10.15 -4.02 14.32
N ASP A 67 -10.25 -4.59 13.10
CA ASP A 67 -11.18 -5.66 12.78
C ASP A 67 -10.42 -6.97 12.52
N ASP A 68 -10.41 -7.86 13.52
CA ASP A 68 -9.74 -9.15 13.44
C ASP A 68 -10.64 -10.26 12.84
N THR A 69 -11.83 -9.93 12.32
CA THR A 69 -12.84 -10.94 11.99
C THR A 69 -12.81 -11.43 10.55
N SER A 70 -12.37 -10.59 9.61
CA SER A 70 -12.54 -10.82 8.17
C SER A 70 -11.37 -11.53 7.48
N ILE A 71 -10.12 -11.37 7.95
CA ILE A 71 -8.92 -11.80 7.20
C ILE A 71 -7.82 -12.48 8.04
N LYS A 72 -8.21 -13.43 8.90
CA LYS A 72 -7.31 -14.10 9.87
C LYS A 72 -6.13 -14.88 9.29
N ASP A 73 -6.26 -15.38 8.06
CA ASP A 73 -5.24 -16.20 7.40
C ASP A 73 -4.33 -15.38 6.47
N TYR A 74 -4.43 -14.05 6.52
CA TYR A 74 -3.66 -13.13 5.70
C TYR A 74 -2.54 -12.46 6.49
N MET A 75 -1.47 -12.13 5.78
CA MET A 75 -0.38 -11.27 6.26
C MET A 75 -0.01 -10.23 5.21
N ILE A 76 0.49 -9.07 5.66
CA ILE A 76 1.08 -8.07 4.78
C ILE A 76 2.47 -8.57 4.40
N GLN A 77 2.72 -8.79 3.11
CA GLN A 77 4.04 -9.18 2.61
C GLN A 77 4.68 -8.02 1.86
N VAL A 78 5.91 -7.67 2.25
CA VAL A 78 6.74 -6.67 1.58
C VAL A 78 7.91 -7.37 0.91
N ARG A 79 8.01 -7.29 -0.43
CA ARG A 79 9.00 -8.06 -1.19
C ARG A 79 9.56 -7.28 -2.37
N LYS A 80 10.74 -7.67 -2.83
CA LYS A 80 11.30 -7.20 -4.10
C LYS A 80 10.67 -7.99 -5.25
N LYS A 81 10.32 -7.30 -6.32
CA LYS A 81 9.90 -7.87 -7.60
C LYS A 81 10.69 -7.27 -8.74
N GLU A 82 10.78 -8.02 -9.82
CA GLU A 82 11.29 -7.57 -11.10
C GLU A 82 10.07 -7.37 -12.03
N ASP A 83 10.00 -6.21 -12.67
CA ASP A 83 9.09 -5.93 -13.78
C ASP A 83 9.78 -6.35 -15.09
N ASP A 84 9.13 -7.22 -15.86
CA ASP A 84 9.58 -7.75 -17.15
C ASP A 84 8.72 -7.26 -18.33
N LEU A 85 7.91 -6.21 -18.14
CA LEU A 85 7.08 -5.62 -19.19
C LEU A 85 7.91 -5.09 -20.38
N ASP A 86 9.15 -4.62 -20.14
CA ASP A 86 10.13 -4.34 -21.20
C ASP A 86 11.26 -5.39 -21.18
N PRO A 87 11.41 -6.23 -22.23
CA PRO A 87 12.46 -7.23 -22.28
C PRO A 87 13.89 -6.66 -22.34
N GLU A 88 14.05 -5.35 -22.57
CA GLU A 88 15.34 -4.66 -22.59
C GLU A 88 15.69 -3.97 -21.25
N GLU A 89 14.73 -3.82 -20.33
CA GLU A 89 14.92 -3.14 -19.05
C GLU A 89 14.22 -3.91 -17.90
N ILE A 90 15.02 -4.58 -17.06
CA ILE A 90 14.52 -5.18 -15.82
C ILE A 90 14.48 -4.09 -14.75
N ILE A 91 13.28 -3.71 -14.33
CA ILE A 91 13.07 -2.73 -13.25
C ILE A 91 12.76 -3.50 -11.97
N GLU A 92 13.63 -3.37 -10.96
CA GLU A 92 13.33 -3.87 -9.61
C GLU A 92 12.45 -2.86 -8.86
N TYR A 93 11.38 -3.32 -8.22
CA TYR A 93 10.52 -2.51 -7.35
C TYR A 93 10.11 -3.26 -6.08
N ILE A 94 9.54 -2.53 -5.12
CA ILE A 94 8.99 -3.09 -3.89
C ILE A 94 7.47 -3.26 -4.03
N ASP A 95 7.01 -4.48 -3.85
CA ASP A 95 5.61 -4.88 -3.87
C ASP A 95 5.12 -5.09 -2.44
N VAL A 96 4.01 -4.46 -2.07
CA VAL A 96 3.26 -4.73 -0.83
C VAL A 96 1.95 -5.38 -1.20
N CYS A 97 1.71 -6.58 -0.67
CA CYS A 97 0.51 -7.34 -0.97
C CYS A 97 -0.01 -8.07 0.27
N LEU A 98 -1.23 -8.57 0.17
CA LEU A 98 -1.76 -9.53 1.14
C LEU A 98 -1.37 -10.95 0.70
N TYR A 99 -0.79 -11.74 1.58
CA TYR A 99 -0.47 -13.14 1.35
C TYR A 99 -1.38 -14.04 2.21
N ASN A 100 -2.07 -14.99 1.57
CA ASN A 100 -2.84 -16.02 2.24
C ASN A 100 -2.05 -17.33 2.26
N GLU A 101 -1.62 -17.75 3.45
CA GLU A 101 -0.79 -18.96 3.62
C GLU A 101 -1.55 -20.24 3.27
N SER A 102 -2.86 -20.29 3.52
CA SER A 102 -3.68 -21.48 3.25
C SER A 102 -3.88 -21.74 1.76
N GLU A 103 -3.85 -20.68 0.95
CA GLU A 103 -4.06 -20.75 -0.50
C GLU A 103 -2.77 -20.65 -1.31
N ASP A 104 -1.65 -20.27 -0.67
CA ASP A 104 -0.38 -19.92 -1.33
C ASP A 104 -0.61 -18.87 -2.44
N LYS A 105 -1.32 -17.79 -2.08
CA LYS A 105 -1.73 -16.74 -3.03
C LYS A 105 -1.53 -15.34 -2.48
N THR A 106 -1.26 -14.42 -3.41
CA THR A 106 -1.12 -12.99 -3.11
C THR A 106 -2.27 -12.20 -3.71
N TYR A 107 -2.73 -11.18 -2.98
CA TYR A 107 -3.82 -10.30 -3.34
C TYR A 107 -3.35 -8.84 -3.20
N ALA A 108 -3.92 -7.93 -3.99
CA ALA A 108 -3.66 -6.50 -3.84
C ALA A 108 -4.16 -6.03 -2.45
N ILE A 109 -3.42 -5.09 -1.85
CA ILE A 109 -3.75 -4.51 -0.53
C ILE A 109 -4.50 -3.18 -0.64
N ASP A 110 -4.40 -2.50 -1.77
CA ASP A 110 -4.83 -1.13 -2.08
C ASP A 110 -6.31 -0.81 -1.81
N MET A 111 -7.20 -1.80 -1.80
CA MET A 111 -8.63 -1.64 -1.47
C MET A 111 -9.06 -2.38 -0.19
N THR A 112 -8.10 -2.80 0.63
CA THR A 112 -8.41 -3.45 1.91
C THR A 112 -8.81 -2.40 2.93
N ALA A 113 -9.87 -2.66 3.70
CA ALA A 113 -10.31 -1.71 4.71
C ALA A 113 -9.22 -1.61 5.78
N TRP A 114 -8.78 -0.37 6.07
CA TRP A 114 -7.67 -0.12 6.99
C TRP A 114 -7.83 -0.77 8.38
N PRO A 115 -9.03 -0.83 9.00
CA PRO A 115 -9.24 -1.56 10.25
C PRO A 115 -8.79 -3.02 10.21
N GLU A 116 -8.90 -3.67 9.06
CA GLU A 116 -8.55 -5.09 8.89
C GLU A 116 -7.02 -5.29 8.82
N LEU A 117 -6.26 -4.24 8.52
CA LEU A 117 -4.81 -4.27 8.36
C LEU A 117 -4.04 -4.05 9.68
N LEU A 118 -4.64 -3.37 10.66
CA LEU A 118 -3.94 -2.86 11.85
C LEU A 118 -3.22 -3.93 12.67
N ASN A 119 -3.90 -5.06 12.89
CA ASN A 119 -3.36 -6.20 13.62
C ASN A 119 -2.75 -7.28 12.72
N MET A 120 -2.78 -7.05 11.40
CA MET A 120 -2.22 -7.99 10.46
C MET A 120 -0.70 -8.05 10.61
N ARG A 121 -0.17 -9.27 10.62
CA ARG A 121 1.28 -9.51 10.68
C ARG A 121 1.95 -9.04 9.41
N ILE A 122 3.17 -8.55 9.55
CA ILE A 122 4.03 -8.16 8.43
C ILE A 122 5.13 -9.19 8.24
N GLU A 123 5.28 -9.66 7.01
CA GLU A 123 6.40 -10.46 6.52
C GLU A 123 7.25 -9.61 5.57
N ASP A 124 8.45 -9.23 6.02
CA ASP A 124 9.44 -8.50 5.22
C ASP A 124 10.43 -9.48 4.56
N CYS A 125 10.28 -9.62 3.24
CA CYS A 125 11.14 -10.38 2.35
C CYS A 125 12.12 -9.48 1.56
N SER A 126 12.05 -8.16 1.71
CA SER A 126 12.86 -7.20 0.96
C SER A 126 14.17 -6.80 1.66
N SER A 127 14.33 -7.14 2.94
CA SER A 127 15.50 -6.80 3.78
C SER A 127 15.64 -5.31 4.10
N LEU A 128 14.55 -4.57 4.04
CA LEU A 128 14.47 -3.15 4.35
C LEU A 128 14.51 -2.88 5.87
N ASP A 129 14.71 -1.63 6.26
CA ASP A 129 14.52 -1.19 7.64
C ASP A 129 13.04 -0.85 7.93
N PHE A 130 12.68 -0.65 9.20
CA PHE A 130 11.28 -0.45 9.61
C PHE A 130 10.65 0.78 8.96
N ARG A 131 11.44 1.81 8.67
CA ARG A 131 10.97 3.06 8.09
C ARG A 131 10.64 2.82 6.62
N GLU A 132 11.56 2.19 5.90
CA GLU A 132 11.37 1.82 4.49
C GLU A 132 10.16 0.87 4.34
N VAL A 133 10.04 -0.15 5.18
CA VAL A 133 8.86 -1.05 5.18
C VAL A 133 7.56 -0.28 5.43
N LEU A 134 7.53 0.64 6.40
CA LEU A 134 6.35 1.45 6.66
C LEU A 134 6.02 2.39 5.50
N ALA A 135 7.02 2.99 4.86
CA ALA A 135 6.86 3.85 3.69
C ALA A 135 6.12 3.12 2.56
N HIS A 136 6.59 1.93 2.18
CA HIS A 136 5.94 1.15 1.12
C HIS A 136 4.52 0.72 1.49
N ILE A 137 4.28 0.30 2.74
CA ILE A 137 2.93 -0.07 3.18
C ILE A 137 2.00 1.13 3.10
N LEU A 138 2.41 2.29 3.63
CA LEU A 138 1.61 3.52 3.61
C LEU A 138 1.29 3.96 2.18
N TYR A 139 2.27 3.92 1.29
CA TYR A 139 2.06 4.23 -0.13
C TYR A 139 0.98 3.34 -0.75
N GLU A 140 1.08 2.03 -0.57
CA GLU A 140 0.17 1.06 -1.18
C GLU A 140 -1.26 1.16 -0.64
N ILE A 141 -1.44 1.31 0.68
CA ILE A 141 -2.79 1.43 1.28
C ILE A 141 -3.46 2.80 1.02
N THR A 142 -2.70 3.78 0.50
CA THR A 142 -3.20 5.11 0.14
C THR A 142 -3.30 5.32 -1.36
N PHE A 143 -3.14 4.27 -2.18
CA PHE A 143 -3.15 4.36 -3.64
C PHE A 143 -4.40 5.06 -4.20
N TYR A 144 -5.57 4.80 -3.60
CA TYR A 144 -6.84 5.43 -3.99
C TYR A 144 -7.24 6.65 -3.15
N GLY A 145 -6.45 7.03 -2.15
CA GLY A 145 -6.71 8.20 -1.31
C GLY A 145 -6.05 8.14 0.07
N TYR A 146 -5.97 9.31 0.73
CA TYR A 146 -5.31 9.47 2.04
C TYR A 146 -6.26 9.32 3.24
N THR A 147 -7.46 8.76 3.05
CA THR A 147 -8.38 8.46 4.17
C THR A 147 -9.02 7.09 3.98
N SER A 148 -9.37 6.41 5.09
CA SER A 148 -10.07 5.13 5.02
C SER A 148 -11.42 5.25 4.31
N ALA A 149 -12.09 6.40 4.45
CA ALA A 149 -13.37 6.66 3.79
C ALA A 149 -13.23 6.75 2.26
N THR A 150 -12.18 7.41 1.75
CA THR A 150 -11.93 7.50 0.31
C THR A 150 -11.58 6.14 -0.30
N VAL A 151 -10.81 5.32 0.41
CA VAL A 151 -10.49 3.95 -0.04
C VAL A 151 -11.77 3.10 -0.08
N GLU A 152 -12.63 3.19 0.93
CA GLU A 152 -13.90 2.45 0.94
C GLU A 152 -14.87 2.92 -0.16
N GLU A 153 -14.99 4.23 -0.38
CA GLU A 153 -15.77 4.77 -1.50
C GLU A 153 -15.30 4.18 -2.83
N LYS A 154 -13.97 4.12 -3.04
CA LYS A 154 -13.42 3.56 -4.27
C LYS A 154 -13.68 2.07 -4.43
N ARG A 155 -13.60 1.32 -3.33
CA ARG A 155 -13.95 -0.09 -3.27
C ARG A 155 -15.42 -0.30 -3.65
N GLU A 156 -16.34 0.49 -3.09
CA GLU A 156 -17.77 0.43 -3.39
C GLU A 156 -18.05 0.72 -4.87
N GLU A 157 -17.42 1.75 -5.45
CA GLU A 157 -17.54 2.07 -6.88
C GLU A 157 -17.17 0.86 -7.78
N ILE A 158 -16.10 0.16 -7.43
CA ILE A 158 -15.59 -0.97 -8.22
C ILE A 158 -16.48 -2.20 -8.04
N LEU A 159 -16.96 -2.46 -6.83
CA LEU A 159 -17.93 -3.53 -6.59
C LEU A 159 -19.27 -3.26 -7.30
N GLU A 160 -19.72 -2.00 -7.33
CA GLU A 160 -20.91 -1.62 -8.09
C GLU A 160 -20.71 -1.88 -9.59
N LEU A 161 -19.59 -1.42 -10.16
CA LEU A 161 -19.25 -1.66 -11.56
C LEU A 161 -19.18 -3.15 -11.88
N ALA A 162 -18.53 -3.96 -11.05
CA ALA A 162 -18.50 -5.41 -11.19
C ALA A 162 -19.93 -6.01 -11.18
N GLY A 163 -20.78 -5.56 -10.26
CA GLY A 163 -22.18 -5.96 -10.22
C GLY A 163 -22.98 -5.56 -11.47
N ARG A 164 -22.70 -4.39 -12.06
CA ARG A 164 -23.32 -3.97 -13.33
C ARG A 164 -22.90 -4.86 -14.49
N ILE A 165 -21.62 -5.25 -14.54
CA ILE A 165 -21.09 -6.19 -15.54
C ILE A 165 -21.79 -7.55 -15.40
N ASP A 166 -21.91 -8.08 -14.19
CA ASP A 166 -22.58 -9.36 -13.93
C ASP A 166 -24.06 -9.35 -14.33
N ARG A 167 -24.72 -8.18 -14.21
CA ARG A 167 -26.10 -7.97 -14.67
C ARG A 167 -26.22 -7.69 -16.17
N GLY A 168 -25.10 -7.55 -16.88
CA GLY A 168 -25.06 -7.22 -18.31
C GLY A 168 -25.44 -5.77 -18.63
N GLU A 169 -25.43 -4.88 -17.64
CA GLU A 169 -25.66 -3.44 -17.80
C GLU A 169 -24.43 -2.73 -18.39
N GLU A 170 -23.25 -3.33 -18.20
CA GLU A 170 -21.94 -2.87 -18.70
C GLU A 170 -21.25 -4.01 -19.45
N LYS A 171 -20.33 -3.66 -20.35
CA LYS A 171 -19.54 -4.65 -21.10
C LYS A 171 -18.05 -4.44 -20.87
N LEU A 172 -17.36 -5.54 -20.62
CA LEU A 172 -15.90 -5.56 -20.70
C LEU A 172 -15.48 -5.29 -22.14
N ILE A 173 -14.49 -4.42 -22.32
CA ILE A 173 -13.85 -4.18 -23.61
C ILE A 173 -12.70 -5.19 -23.72
N PRO A 174 -12.72 -6.11 -24.70
CA PRO A 174 -11.59 -6.99 -24.95
C PRO A 174 -10.31 -6.19 -25.17
N TRP A 175 -9.18 -6.70 -24.70
CA TRP A 175 -7.89 -6.01 -24.81
C TRP A 175 -7.55 -5.65 -26.26
N ASP A 176 -7.87 -6.53 -27.21
CA ASP A 176 -7.62 -6.35 -28.65
C ASP A 176 -8.47 -5.23 -29.29
N ASP A 177 -9.54 -4.79 -28.61
CA ASP A 177 -10.47 -3.78 -29.12
C ASP A 177 -10.15 -2.37 -28.58
N LEU A 178 -9.11 -2.23 -27.73
CA LEU A 178 -8.69 -0.94 -27.21
C LEU A 178 -7.93 -0.14 -28.28
N PRO A 179 -8.19 1.19 -28.41
CA PRO A 179 -7.51 2.03 -29.39
C PRO A 179 -6.10 2.35 -28.89
N PHE A 180 -5.12 1.54 -29.27
CA PHE A 180 -3.69 1.80 -29.06
C PHE A 180 -3.04 2.37 -30.34
#